data_AF-B6BNP7-F1
#
_entry.id   AF-B6BNP7-F1
#
_cell.length_a   1.000
_cell.length_b   1.000
_cell.length_c   1.000
_cell.angle_alpha   90.00
_cell.angle_beta   90.00
_cell.angle_gamma   90.00
#
_symmetry.space_group_name_H-M   'P 1'
#
loop_
_entity.id
_entity.type
_entity.pdbx_description
1 polymer ?
#
loop_
_entity_poly.entity_id
_entity_poly.type
_entity_poly.pdbx_seq_one_letter_code
_entity_poly.pdbx_strand_id
1 'polypeptide(L)'
;MAAWLPVLKTALPYVTEILKITIPAFTSRSNEKKSSDVIPDQILELQSAATQNAESVKVLATQLKDTIEVIESSGTKIEKELVLFKRISIISIIIAIVSIGFSIFVVLNK
;
A
#
# COMPACT_ATOMS: atom_id res chain seq x y z
N MET A 1 -13.93 -8.37 -8.86
CA MET A 1 -12.57 -8.64 -9.39
C MET A 1 -11.56 -8.14 -8.37
N ALA A 2 -10.50 -8.90 -8.10
CA ALA A 2 -9.49 -8.55 -7.11
C ALA A 2 -8.63 -7.36 -7.60
N ALA A 3 -9.07 -6.13 -7.30
CA ALA A 3 -8.43 -4.89 -7.73
C ALA A 3 -7.01 -4.68 -7.15
N TRP A 4 -6.57 -5.49 -6.19
CA TRP A 4 -5.25 -5.43 -5.57
C TRP A 4 -4.17 -6.22 -6.33
N LEU A 5 -4.55 -7.15 -7.21
CA LEU A 5 -3.63 -8.01 -7.97
C LEU A 5 -2.70 -7.23 -8.91
N PRO A 6 -3.18 -6.21 -9.67
CA PRO A 6 -2.31 -5.39 -10.50
C PRO A 6 -1.29 -4.60 -9.68
N VAL A 7 -1.71 -4.03 -8.54
CA VAL A 7 -0.86 -3.24 -7.64
C VAL A 7 0.25 -4.10 -7.02
N LEU A 8 -0.07 -5.33 -6.60
CA LEU A 8 0.93 -6.27 -6.08
C LEU A 8 1.96 -6.64 -7.15
N LYS A 9 1.52 -6.87 -8.39
CA LYS A 9 2.40 -7.24 -9.50
C LYS A 9 3.39 -6.12 -9.86
N THR A 10 2.98 -4.86 -9.71
CA THR A 10 3.85 -3.69 -9.94
C THR A 10 4.82 -3.43 -8.79
N ALA A 11 4.45 -3.77 -7.55
CA ALA A 11 5.30 -3.57 -6.37
C ALA A 11 6.35 -4.67 -6.18
N LEU A 12 6.07 -5.89 -6.66
CA LEU A 12 6.92 -7.07 -6.53
C LEU A 12 8.41 -6.86 -6.92
N PRO A 13 8.76 -6.22 -8.07
CA PRO A 13 10.17 -6.00 -8.41
C PRO A 13 10.91 -5.10 -7.41
N TYR A 14 10.26 -4.08 -6.86
CA TYR A 14 10.88 -3.18 -5.88
C TYR A 14 11.11 -3.87 -4.52
N VAL A 15 10.22 -4.79 -4.12
CA VAL A 15 10.43 -5.62 -2.92
C VAL A 15 11.71 -6.45 -3.06
N THR A 16 12.00 -6.96 -4.26
CA THR A 16 13.23 -7.73 -4.49
C THR A 16 14.50 -6.89 -4.49
N GLU A 17 14.42 -5.60 -4.83
CA GLU A 17 15.56 -4.68 -4.75
C GLU A 17 15.85 -4.24 -3.32
N ILE A 18 14.82 -4.01 -2.50
CA ILE A 18 14.97 -3.65 -1.08
C ILE A 18 15.64 -4.79 -0.30
N LEU A 19 15.36 -6.05 -0.63
CA LEU A 19 16.02 -7.20 -0.03
C LEU A 19 17.51 -7.33 -0.39
N LYS A 20 17.99 -6.68 -1.45
CA LYS A 20 19.40 -6.72 -1.88
C LYS A 20 20.29 -5.69 -1.18
N ILE A 21 19.73 -4.76 -0.40
CA ILE A 21 20.49 -3.62 0.18
C ILE A 21 21.23 -4.00 1.47
N THR A 22 21.04 -5.19 2.03
CA THR A 22 21.69 -5.57 3.30
C THR A 22 22.90 -6.47 3.12
N ILE A 23 24.06 -5.89 2.78
CA ILE A 23 25.35 -6.37 3.32
C ILE A 23 26.23 -5.14 3.64
N PRO A 24 26.54 -4.86 4.91
CA PRO A 24 27.44 -3.77 5.27
C PRO A 24 28.89 -4.05 4.83
N ALA A 25 29.57 -3.07 4.25
CA ALA A 25 30.92 -3.22 3.70
C ALA A 25 32.07 -3.02 4.72
N PHE A 26 31.78 -3.07 6.02
CA PHE A 26 32.69 -2.64 7.11
C PHE A 26 34.06 -3.36 7.20
N THR A 27 34.34 -4.37 6.38
CA THR A 27 35.63 -5.08 6.35
C THR A 27 36.06 -5.65 5.00
N SER A 28 35.50 -5.24 3.85
CA SER A 28 35.89 -5.86 2.56
C SER A 28 37.35 -5.59 2.11
N ARG A 29 38.15 -4.88 2.91
CA ARG A 29 39.60 -4.65 2.71
C ARG A 29 40.49 -5.01 3.92
N SER A 30 40.04 -5.85 4.85
CA SER A 30 40.83 -6.17 6.05
C SER A 30 42.03 -7.11 5.85
N ASN A 31 42.41 -7.47 4.62
CA ASN A 31 43.55 -8.38 4.39
C ASN A 31 44.92 -7.69 4.27
N GLU A 32 45.02 -6.34 4.31
CA GLU A 32 46.30 -5.66 4.03
C GLU A 32 46.73 -4.51 4.97
N LYS A 33 46.01 -4.14 6.04
CA LYS A 33 46.45 -3.08 6.97
C LYS A 33 46.40 -3.47 8.44
N LYS A 34 47.46 -3.09 9.20
CA LYS A 34 47.62 -3.33 10.65
C LYS A 34 46.41 -2.81 11.43
N SER A 35 45.91 -3.65 12.34
CA SER A 35 44.66 -3.51 13.11
C SER A 35 44.49 -2.24 13.95
N SER A 36 45.55 -1.47 14.20
CA SER A 36 45.49 -0.26 15.04
C SER A 36 44.88 0.96 14.36
N ASP A 37 44.85 1.00 13.02
CA ASP A 37 44.40 2.16 12.22
C ASP A 37 42.98 1.98 11.64
N VAL A 38 42.40 0.78 11.81
CA VAL A 38 41.12 0.38 11.18
C VAL A 38 39.91 0.69 12.08
N ILE A 39 40.11 0.74 13.40
CA ILE A 39 39.03 0.98 14.38
C ILE A 39 38.44 2.40 14.27
N PRO A 40 39.23 3.49 14.12
CA PRO A 40 38.68 4.83 13.94
C PRO A 40 37.82 4.93 12.67
N ASP A 41 38.28 4.34 11.57
CA ASP A 41 37.57 4.31 10.28
C ASP A 41 36.24 3.54 10.39
N GLN A 42 36.23 2.39 11.06
CA GLN A 42 35.02 1.61 11.31
C GLN A 42 34.01 2.35 12.19
N ILE A 43 34.46 3.10 13.20
CA ILE A 43 33.57 3.90 14.05
C ILE A 43 32.93 5.02 13.25
N LEU A 44 33.69 5.71 12.41
CA LEU A 44 33.15 6.76 11.54
C LEU A 44 32.14 6.21 10.54
N GLU A 45 32.44 5.07 9.93
CA GLU A 45 31.52 4.42 8.99
C GLU A 45 30.24 3.94 9.72
N LEU A 46 30.35 3.41 10.95
CA LEU A 46 29.20 2.96 11.76
C LEU A 46 28.33 4.14 12.17
N GLN A 47 28.94 5.26 12.54
CA GLN A 47 28.22 6.49 12.86
C GLN A 47 27.49 7.03 11.63
N SER A 48 28.15 7.05 10.47
CA SER A 48 27.52 7.47 9.21
C SER A 48 26.35 6.56 8.83
N ALA A 49 26.52 5.24 8.93
CA ALA A 49 25.45 4.28 8.65
C ALA A 49 24.29 4.39 9.65
N ALA A 50 24.59 4.61 10.94
CA ALA A 50 23.55 4.81 11.96
C ALA A 50 22.74 6.08 11.68
N THR A 51 23.39 7.19 11.32
CA THR A 51 22.71 8.44 10.93
C THR A 51 21.86 8.25 9.69
N GLN A 52 22.40 7.61 8.64
CA GLN A 52 21.67 7.35 7.40
C GLN A 52 20.47 6.40 7.61
N ASN A 53 20.60 5.40 8.46
CA ASN A 53 19.50 4.50 8.83
C ASN A 53 18.42 5.23 9.62
N ALA A 54 18.79 6.09 10.58
CA ALA A 54 17.83 6.90 11.32
C ALA A 54 17.04 7.83 10.39
N GLU A 55 17.70 8.45 9.41
CA GLU A 55 17.05 9.26 8.38
C GLU A 55 16.12 8.42 7.49
N SER A 56 16.57 7.24 7.06
CA SER A 56 15.77 6.32 6.24
C SER A 56 14.51 5.82 6.97
N VAL A 57 14.63 5.49 8.25
CA VAL A 57 13.49 5.10 9.10
C VAL A 57 12.50 6.26 9.26
N LYS A 58 12.99 7.49 9.42
CA LYS A 58 12.13 8.68 9.48
C LYS A 58 11.35 8.88 8.19
N VAL A 59 12.02 8.78 7.04
CA VAL A 59 11.38 8.88 5.72
C VAL A 59 10.33 7.79 5.55
N LEU A 60 10.67 6.54 5.89
CA LEU A 60 9.73 5.41 5.82
C LEU A 60 8.51 5.64 6.73
N ALA A 61 8.71 6.12 7.95
CA ALA A 61 7.62 6.42 8.87
C ALA A 61 6.70 7.52 8.34
N THR A 62 7.26 8.57 7.73
CA THR A 62 6.47 9.62 7.07
C THR A 62 5.68 9.07 5.89
N GLN A 63 6.31 8.30 5.01
CA GLN A 63 5.63 7.69 3.86
C GLN A 63 4.52 6.73 4.30
N LEU A 64 4.74 5.97 5.38
CA LEU A 64 3.73 5.08 5.95
C LEU A 64 2.54 5.87 6.51
N LYS A 65 2.81 6.96 7.25
CA LYS A 65 1.77 7.85 7.77
C LYS A 65 0.91 8.41 6.63
N ASP A 66 1.54 8.96 5.60
CA ASP A 66 0.84 9.54 4.46
C ASP A 66 0.01 8.48 3.72
N THR A 67 0.56 7.28 3.57
CA THR A 67 -0.14 6.14 2.95
C THR A 67 -1.38 5.74 3.76
N ILE A 68 -1.26 5.65 5.09
CA ILE A 68 -2.39 5.32 5.96
C ILE A 68 -3.49 6.38 5.87
N GLU A 69 -3.13 7.67 5.86
CA GLU A 69 -4.10 8.77 5.71
C GLU A 69 -4.83 8.71 4.36
N VAL A 70 -4.12 8.38 3.27
CA VAL A 70 -4.73 8.16 1.95
C VAL A 70 -5.66 6.94 1.96
N ILE A 71 -5.28 5.85 2.61
CA ILE A 71 -6.12 4.65 2.73
C ILE A 71 -7.40 4.96 3.51
N GLU A 72 -7.30 5.65 4.65
CA GLU A 72 -8.45 6.01 5.47
C GLU A 72 -9.41 6.95 4.73
N SER A 73 -8.88 8.00 4.10
CA SER A 73 -9.69 8.93 3.31
C SER A 73 -10.33 8.27 2.08
N SER A 74 -9.69 7.26 1.49
CA SER A 74 -10.25 6.49 0.37
C SER A 74 -11.31 5.49 0.84
N GLY A 75 -11.10 4.85 1.99
CA GLY A 75 -12.06 3.93 2.58
C GLY A 75 -13.40 4.60 2.90
N THR A 76 -13.34 5.78 3.52
CA THR A 76 -14.56 6.57 3.84
C THR A 76 -15.31 7.04 2.59
N LYS A 77 -14.60 7.31 1.48
CA LYS A 77 -15.23 7.63 0.19
C LYS A 77 -15.94 6.42 -0.41
N ILE A 78 -15.27 5.27 -0.45
CA ILE A 78 -15.82 4.02 -0.97
C ILE A 78 -17.08 3.61 -0.20
N GLU A 79 -17.07 3.75 1.13
CA GLU A 79 -18.23 3.43 1.95
C GLU A 79 -19.46 4.30 1.58
N LYS A 80 -19.25 5.61 1.40
CA LYS A 80 -20.32 6.53 0.98
C LYS A 80 -20.87 6.16 -0.39
N GLU A 81 -20.00 5.88 -1.36
CA GLU A 81 -20.42 5.47 -2.70
C GLU A 81 -21.18 4.14 -2.67
N LEU A 82 -20.74 3.16 -1.88
CA LEU A 82 -21.45 1.88 -1.70
C LEU A 82 -22.85 2.07 -1.13
N VAL A 83 -23.02 2.95 -0.13
CA VAL A 83 -24.34 3.25 0.44
C VAL A 83 -25.26 3.87 -0.62
N LEU A 84 -24.75 4.79 -1.43
CA LEU A 84 -25.52 5.39 -2.53
C LEU A 84 -25.89 4.37 -3.61
N PHE A 85 -24.93 3.56 -4.07
CA PHE A 85 -25.18 2.50 -5.03
C PHE A 85 -26.22 1.49 -4.54
N LYS A 86 -26.13 1.09 -3.26
CA LYS A 86 -27.10 0.18 -2.65
C LYS A 86 -28.50 0.78 -2.63
N ARG A 87 -28.64 2.07 -2.31
CA ARG A 87 -29.93 2.77 -2.33
C ARG A 87 -30.53 2.82 -3.74
N ILE A 88 -29.74 3.22 -4.73
CA ILE A 88 -30.20 3.30 -6.13
C ILE A 88 -30.58 1.91 -6.64
N SER A 89 -29.81 0.87 -6.31
CA SER A 89 -30.12 -0.51 -6.67
C SER A 89 -31.46 -0.98 -6.08
N ILE A 90 -31.72 -0.70 -4.80
CA ILE A 90 -33.00 -1.03 -4.15
C ILE A 90 -34.17 -0.30 -4.84
N ILE A 91 -34.00 0.99 -5.16
CA ILE A 91 -35.03 1.78 -5.87
C ILE A 91 -35.32 1.15 -7.23
N SER A 92 -34.29 0.79 -7.99
CA SER A 92 -34.44 0.12 -9.29
C SER A 92 -35.17 -1.21 -9.18
N ILE A 93 -34.90 -2.01 -8.15
CA ILE A 93 -35.60 -3.28 -7.89
C ILE A 93 -37.08 -3.02 -7.61
N ILE A 94 -37.42 -2.03 -6.78
CA ILE A 94 -38.82 -1.68 -6.48
C ILE A 94 -39.55 -1.27 -7.75
N ILE A 95 -38.94 -0.40 -8.56
CA ILE A 95 -39.52 0.04 -9.84
C ILE A 95 -39.75 -1.16 -10.77
N ALA A 96 -38.79 -2.09 -10.86
CA ALA A 96 -38.95 -3.30 -11.66
C ALA A 96 -40.12 -4.17 -11.17
N ILE A 97 -40.25 -4.39 -9.86
CA ILE A 97 -41.36 -5.15 -9.27
C ILE A 97 -42.70 -4.50 -9.58
N VAL A 98 -42.82 -3.18 -9.41
CA VAL A 98 -44.05 -2.42 -9.72
C VAL A 98 -44.39 -2.54 -11.21
N SER A 99 -43.40 -2.40 -12.10
CA SER A 99 -43.59 -2.53 -13.55
C SER A 99 -44.06 -3.93 -13.93
N ILE A 100 -43.49 -4.98 -13.34
CA ILE A 100 -43.90 -6.36 -13.58
C ILE A 100 -45.34 -6.58 -13.07
N GLY A 101 -45.65 -6.12 -11.86
CA GLY A 101 -46.99 -6.23 -11.29
C GLY A 101 -48.06 -5.53 -12.13
N PHE A 102 -47.75 -4.32 -12.63
CA PHE A 102 -48.64 -3.57 -13.52
C PHE A 102 -48.86 -4.31 -14.85
N SER A 103 -47.80 -4.86 -15.44
CA SER A 103 -47.90 -5.68 -16.67
C SER A 103 -48.81 -6.88 -16.48
N ILE A 104 -48.66 -7.62 -15.38
CA ILE A 104 -49.50 -8.78 -15.04
C ILE A 104 -50.97 -8.37 -14.86
N PHE A 105 -51.22 -7.27 -14.14
CA PHE A 105 -52.57 -6.75 -13.92
C PHE A 105 -53.27 -6.40 -15.24
N VAL A 106 -52.57 -5.74 -16.16
CA VAL A 106 -53.11 -5.39 -17.48
C VAL A 106 -53.42 -6.64 -18.31
N VAL A 107 -52.59 -7.67 -18.24
CA VAL A 107 -52.83 -8.94 -18.96
C VAL A 107 -54.02 -9.70 -18.39
N LEU A 108 -54.23 -9.69 -17.07
CA LEU A 108 -55.34 -10.40 -16.43
C LEU A 108 -56.70 -9.70 -16.56
N ASN A 109 -56.72 -8.38 -16.71
CA ASN A 109 -57.94 -7.58 -16.90
C ASN A 109 -58.33 -7.40 -18.39
N LYS A 110 -57.70 -8.16 -19.29
CA LYS A 110 -57.99 -8.14 -20.73
C LYS A 110 -58.78 -9.38 -21.13
#